data_AF-A0A6P4CME1-F1
#
_entry.id   AF-A0A6P4CME1-F1
#
_cell.length_a   1.000
_cell.length_b   1.000
_cell.length_c   1.000
_cell.angle_alpha   90.00
_cell.angle_beta   90.00
_cell.angle_gamma   90.00
#
_symmetry.space_group_name_H-M   'P 1'
#
loop_
_entity.id
_entity.type
_entity.pdbx_description
1 polymer ?
#
loop_
_entity_poly.entity_id
_entity_poly.type
_entity_poly.pdbx_seq_one_letter_code
_entity_poly.pdbx_strand_id
1 'polypeptide(L)'
;MAGRSKEKEGGRRGRACVVVLGDIGRSPRMQYHALSLANQALLEVDIVAYGGSEPHGALLANPSIHLYIMKQWPTARQSLPRILILLLKPLVQFFTLLWFLCIKVPSPDIFIVQNPPSVPTLVAVKWASWLRNSSFVVDWHNFGYTLLGLSLGRNSHFVSLYKWFEKHYGKMADASLCVTRAMQHELAQNWGINATVLYDQPPDFFHPASLEERHKLFCRLNKELCQPLGFRDCVSNGTSLIGSHGQNETLFTNEVGPDIYLKRNRPALVVSSTSWTPDEDFGILLEAAVMYDRRVAAILGEDDSLDEDVVWKEISDGKQCLYPRLLFIITGKGPEKEKYEAKIKRLKLKRVAFRTMWLSAEDYPLLLGSADLGVCLHTSSSGLDLPMKVVDMFGCGLPVCAVSYSCIKELVRVDKNGILFSSSSELADELVLDLGHKALLVGHYYLHLPT
;
A
#
# COMPACT_ATOMS: atom_id res chain seq x y z
N MET A 1 50.50 38.77 14.24
CA MET A 1 50.17 37.61 13.40
C MET A 1 49.49 36.57 14.26
N ALA A 2 48.24 36.22 13.94
CA ALA A 2 47.60 34.91 14.13
C ALA A 2 46.13 35.11 13.76
N GLY A 3 45.80 34.76 12.52
CA GLY A 3 44.48 34.95 11.93
C GLY A 3 43.46 34.03 12.59
N ARG A 4 42.36 34.62 13.07
CA ARG A 4 41.12 33.91 13.36
C ARG A 4 40.45 33.63 12.02
N SER A 5 40.38 32.36 11.64
CA SER A 5 39.58 31.89 10.51
C SER A 5 38.13 32.29 10.73
N LYS A 6 37.63 33.22 9.89
CA LYS A 6 36.20 33.51 9.78
C LYS A 6 35.52 32.30 9.15
N GLU A 7 34.89 31.46 9.97
CA GLU A 7 33.81 30.61 9.48
C GLU A 7 32.72 31.50 8.89
N LYS A 8 32.34 31.22 7.65
CA LYS A 8 31.17 31.83 7.01
C LYS A 8 29.92 31.20 7.63
N GLU A 9 29.44 31.74 8.75
CA GLU A 9 28.06 31.51 9.17
C GLU A 9 27.12 32.30 8.23
N GLY A 10 26.77 31.69 7.11
CA GLY A 10 25.54 32.05 6.40
C GLY A 10 24.38 31.54 7.24
N GLY A 11 23.62 32.45 7.87
CA GLY A 11 22.49 32.08 8.73
C GLY A 11 21.52 31.15 8.00
N ARG A 12 21.14 30.05 8.67
CA ARG A 12 20.12 29.12 8.18
C ARG A 12 18.81 29.89 7.97
N ARG A 13 18.16 29.68 6.82
CA ARG A 13 16.89 30.31 6.45
C ARG A 13 15.69 29.71 7.20
N GLY A 14 15.88 28.55 7.85
CA GLY A 14 14.84 27.85 8.61
C GLY A 14 13.77 27.23 7.71
N ARG A 15 14.15 26.81 6.49
CA ARG A 15 13.18 26.39 5.48
C ARG A 15 13.62 25.15 4.69
N ALA A 16 12.70 24.22 4.49
CA ALA A 16 12.90 23.02 3.68
C ALA A 16 11.92 23.00 2.50
N CYS A 17 12.33 22.45 1.37
CA CYS A 17 11.44 22.19 0.26
C CYS A 17 11.37 20.69 -0.03
N VAL A 18 10.17 20.12 0.04
CA VAL A 18 9.89 18.72 -0.28
C VAL A 18 9.38 18.64 -1.72
N VAL A 19 10.05 17.85 -2.55
CA VAL A 19 9.79 17.79 -3.99
C VAL A 19 9.30 16.41 -4.40
N VAL A 20 8.09 16.38 -4.98
CA VAL A 20 7.43 15.15 -5.43
C VAL A 20 6.96 15.34 -6.86
N LEU A 21 7.63 14.74 -7.85
CA LEU A 21 7.13 14.76 -9.23
C LEU A 21 6.02 13.71 -9.44
N GLY A 22 4.97 13.82 -8.63
CA GLY A 22 3.89 12.86 -8.45
C GLY A 22 2.74 13.48 -7.64
N ASP A 23 1.63 12.75 -7.50
CA ASP A 23 0.48 13.16 -6.69
C ASP A 23 0.85 13.11 -5.19
N ILE A 24 0.84 14.26 -4.52
CA ILE A 24 1.20 14.35 -3.09
C ILE A 24 0.26 13.54 -2.21
N GLY A 25 -1.04 13.49 -2.52
CA GLY A 25 -2.02 12.70 -1.75
C GLY A 25 -1.77 11.20 -1.84
N ARG A 26 -0.94 10.76 -2.79
CA ARG A 26 -0.51 9.35 -2.95
C ARG A 26 0.94 9.12 -2.55
N SER A 27 1.56 10.09 -1.88
CA SER A 27 2.96 10.06 -1.47
C SER A 27 3.08 10.19 0.06
N PRO A 28 2.51 9.25 0.85
CA PRO A 28 2.38 9.39 2.30
C PRO A 28 3.73 9.61 3.00
N ARG A 29 4.78 8.91 2.57
CA ARG A 29 6.15 9.09 3.09
C ARG A 29 6.63 10.54 3.00
N MET A 30 6.38 11.21 1.88
CA MET A 30 6.78 12.61 1.70
C MET A 30 5.92 13.58 2.53
N GLN A 31 4.65 13.23 2.76
CA GLN A 31 3.79 13.96 3.68
C GLN A 31 4.32 13.85 5.13
N TYR A 32 4.80 12.68 5.55
CA TYR A 32 5.41 12.51 6.88
C TYR A 32 6.74 13.21 7.03
N HIS A 33 7.58 13.23 5.98
CA HIS A 33 8.79 14.05 5.97
C HIS A 33 8.44 15.52 6.17
N ALA A 34 7.45 16.04 5.44
CA ALA A 34 7.02 17.43 5.59
C ALA A 34 6.51 17.72 7.01
N LEU A 35 5.68 16.84 7.58
CA LEU A 35 5.19 16.96 8.96
C LEU A 35 6.32 16.88 9.99
N SER A 36 7.30 16.00 9.80
CA SER A 36 8.44 15.86 10.72
C SER A 36 9.34 17.10 10.68
N LEU A 37 9.60 17.63 9.49
CA LEU A 37 10.34 18.88 9.32
C LEU A 37 9.63 20.07 9.96
N ALA A 38 8.31 20.17 9.80
CA ALA A 38 7.52 21.25 10.39
C ALA A 38 7.42 21.13 11.92
N ASN A 39 7.05 19.95 12.43
CA ASN A 39 6.71 19.77 13.84
C ASN A 39 7.91 19.51 14.74
N GLN A 40 8.91 18.77 14.25
CA GLN A 40 10.06 18.35 15.07
C GLN A 40 11.28 19.23 14.81
N ALA A 41 11.54 19.58 13.55
CA ALA A 41 12.65 20.45 13.19
C ALA A 41 12.29 21.94 13.21
N LEU A 42 11.01 22.29 13.41
CA LEU A 42 10.50 23.67 13.49
C LEU A 42 10.87 24.51 12.25
N LEU A 43 10.81 23.88 11.07
CA LEU A 43 11.10 24.53 9.79
C LEU A 43 9.81 24.94 9.07
N GLU A 44 9.89 26.02 8.29
CA GLU A 44 8.90 26.27 7.24
C GLU A 44 9.11 25.26 6.11
N VAL A 45 8.03 24.63 5.63
CA VAL A 45 8.11 23.55 4.65
C VAL A 45 7.28 23.89 3.41
N ASP A 46 7.94 23.96 2.26
CA ASP A 46 7.28 24.14 0.97
C ASP A 46 7.22 22.81 0.21
N ILE A 47 6.04 22.35 -0.16
CA ILE A 47 5.87 21.11 -0.93
C ILE A 47 5.59 21.44 -2.39
N VAL A 48 6.46 21.01 -3.30
CA VAL A 48 6.24 21.12 -4.76
C VAL A 48 5.82 19.77 -5.30
N ALA A 49 4.56 19.65 -5.72
CA ALA A 49 4.01 18.37 -6.17
C ALA A 49 2.89 18.50 -7.21
N TYR A 50 2.47 17.39 -7.81
CA TYR A 50 1.17 17.35 -8.48
C TYR A 50 0.05 17.18 -7.46
N GLY A 51 -1.11 17.78 -7.76
CA GLY A 51 -2.35 17.52 -7.03
C GLY A 51 -3.11 16.37 -7.66
N GLY A 52 -4.25 16.02 -7.07
CA GLY A 52 -5.19 15.02 -7.60
C GLY A 52 -5.95 14.36 -6.46
N SER A 53 -5.21 13.69 -5.58
CA SER A 53 -5.75 13.08 -4.37
C SER A 53 -5.55 14.03 -3.19
N GLU A 54 -6.46 14.01 -2.23
CA GLU A 54 -6.38 14.88 -1.05
C GLU A 54 -5.23 14.42 -0.12
N PRO A 55 -4.33 15.33 0.31
CA PRO A 55 -3.35 15.04 1.35
C PRO A 55 -3.99 14.73 2.70
N HIS A 56 -3.20 14.21 3.65
CA HIS A 56 -3.66 14.00 5.02
C HIS A 56 -4.12 15.31 5.66
N GLY A 57 -5.22 15.26 6.42
CA GLY A 57 -5.77 16.43 7.10
C GLY A 57 -4.76 17.13 8.01
N ALA A 58 -3.88 16.38 8.68
CA ALA A 58 -2.81 16.94 9.52
C ALA A 58 -1.81 17.80 8.72
N LEU A 59 -1.55 17.45 7.45
CA LEU A 59 -0.68 18.23 6.57
C LEU A 59 -1.38 19.52 6.15
N LEU A 60 -2.65 19.44 5.77
CA LEU A 60 -3.45 20.60 5.36
C LEU A 60 -3.70 21.59 6.50
N ALA A 61 -3.79 21.09 7.74
CA ALA A 61 -4.02 21.90 8.92
C ALA A 61 -2.74 22.56 9.48
N ASN A 62 -1.55 22.19 8.99
CA ASN A 62 -0.29 22.69 9.54
C ASN A 62 0.09 24.06 8.96
N PRO A 63 0.19 25.13 9.78
CA PRO A 63 0.43 26.48 9.28
C PRO A 63 1.84 26.71 8.71
N SER A 64 2.81 25.84 9.05
CA SER A 64 4.18 25.91 8.53
C SER A 64 4.39 25.12 7.25
N ILE A 65 3.34 24.49 6.71
CA ILE A 65 3.41 23.71 5.46
C ILE A 65 2.65 24.45 4.35
N HIS A 66 3.34 24.72 3.24
CA HIS A 66 2.80 25.44 2.09
C HIS A 66 2.80 24.55 0.84
N LEU A 67 1.64 24.39 0.21
CA LEU A 67 1.48 23.53 -0.97
C LEU A 67 1.60 24.33 -2.29
N TYR A 68 2.56 23.93 -3.12
CA TYR A 68 2.78 24.46 -4.47
C TYR A 68 2.43 23.39 -5.52
N ILE A 69 1.17 23.42 -5.95
CA ILE A 69 0.62 22.41 -6.87
C ILE A 69 0.97 22.73 -8.33
N MET A 70 1.69 21.82 -8.96
CA MET A 70 2.00 21.83 -10.39
C MET A 70 0.84 21.27 -11.20
N LYS A 71 0.65 21.81 -12.41
CA LYS A 71 -0.30 21.25 -13.38
C LYS A 71 0.28 19.97 -13.98
N GLN A 72 -0.50 18.88 -13.96
CA GLN A 72 -0.12 17.63 -14.60
C GLN A 72 -0.09 17.76 -16.13
N TRP A 73 0.75 16.96 -16.77
CA TRP A 73 0.79 16.84 -18.23
C TRP A 73 -0.58 16.34 -18.75
N PRO A 74 -1.21 17.01 -19.72
CA PRO A 74 -2.56 16.67 -20.15
C PRO A 74 -2.61 15.28 -20.81
N THR A 75 -3.47 14.40 -20.30
CA THR A 75 -3.64 13.01 -20.80
C THR A 75 -4.53 12.90 -22.03
N ALA A 76 -5.23 13.97 -22.43
CA ALA A 76 -6.16 13.95 -23.57
C ALA A 76 -5.43 13.68 -24.90
N ARG A 77 -6.07 12.91 -25.81
CA ARG A 77 -5.56 12.42 -27.12
C ARG A 77 -4.62 13.44 -27.78
N GLN A 78 -3.33 13.29 -27.53
CA GLN A 78 -2.32 14.12 -28.16
C GLN A 78 -2.15 13.59 -29.59
N SER A 79 -2.35 14.45 -30.58
CA SER A 79 -2.11 14.16 -32.00
C SER A 79 -0.63 13.93 -32.34
N LEU A 80 0.25 14.00 -31.33
CA LEU A 80 1.70 13.85 -31.46
C LEU A 80 2.13 12.37 -31.45
N PRO A 81 3.14 12.00 -32.26
CA PRO A 81 3.76 10.68 -32.21
C PRO A 81 4.26 10.35 -30.79
N ARG A 82 4.10 9.09 -30.36
CA ARG A 82 4.48 8.63 -29.00
C ARG A 82 5.93 8.96 -28.64
N ILE A 83 6.85 8.89 -29.59
CA ILE A 83 8.28 9.20 -29.41
C ILE A 83 8.48 10.68 -29.04
N LEU A 84 7.78 11.59 -29.72
CA LEU A 84 7.81 13.02 -29.41
C LEU A 84 7.30 13.30 -28.00
N ILE A 85 6.23 12.63 -27.57
CA ILE A 85 5.69 12.76 -26.21
C ILE A 85 6.70 12.27 -25.17
N LEU A 86 7.36 11.14 -25.41
CA LEU A 86 8.38 10.58 -24.51
C LEU A 86 9.59 11.50 -24.30
N LEU A 87 9.93 12.33 -25.30
CA LEU A 87 11.03 13.30 -25.20
C LEU A 87 10.57 14.67 -24.68
N LEU A 88 9.42 15.16 -25.16
CA LEU A 88 8.92 16.49 -24.83
C LEU A 88 8.39 16.57 -23.39
N LYS A 89 7.73 15.52 -22.90
CA LYS A 89 7.14 15.51 -21.55
C LYS A 89 8.22 15.72 -20.47
N PRO A 90 9.33 14.97 -20.42
CA PRO A 90 10.40 15.23 -19.46
C PRO A 90 11.00 16.63 -19.58
N LEU A 91 11.14 17.18 -20.78
CA LEU A 91 11.66 18.53 -20.98
C LEU A 91 10.73 19.60 -20.39
N VAL A 92 9.43 19.51 -20.65
CA VAL A 92 8.46 20.47 -20.07
C VAL A 92 8.37 20.30 -18.56
N GLN A 93 8.37 19.06 -18.06
CA GLN A 93 8.42 18.79 -16.63
C GLN A 93 9.68 19.37 -15.99
N PHE A 94 10.84 19.27 -16.66
CA PHE A 94 12.10 19.85 -16.21
C PHE A 94 12.00 21.37 -16.02
N PHE A 95 11.62 22.10 -17.08
CA PHE A 95 11.52 23.56 -17.02
C PHE A 95 10.44 24.03 -16.04
N THR A 96 9.31 23.33 -16.00
CA THR A 96 8.22 23.64 -15.05
C THR A 96 8.72 23.48 -13.62
N LEU A 97 9.31 22.32 -13.29
CA LEU A 97 9.81 22.05 -11.94
C LEU A 97 10.92 23.03 -11.56
N LEU A 98 11.88 23.28 -12.45
CA LEU A 98 12.96 24.24 -12.21
C LEU A 98 12.41 25.66 -11.94
N TRP A 99 11.38 26.10 -12.67
CA TRP A 99 10.73 27.39 -12.41
C TRP A 99 10.06 27.43 -11.04
N PHE A 100 9.39 26.36 -10.62
CA PHE A 100 8.82 26.30 -9.27
C PHE A 100 9.90 26.44 -8.20
N LEU A 101 10.97 25.65 -8.29
CA LEU A 101 12.05 25.61 -7.30
C LEU A 101 12.91 26.90 -7.28
N CYS A 102 13.11 27.53 -8.44
CA CYS A 102 13.97 28.70 -8.58
C CYS A 102 13.23 30.04 -8.53
N ILE A 103 11.91 30.08 -8.71
CA ILE A 103 11.15 31.33 -8.83
C ILE A 103 9.95 31.36 -7.89
N LYS A 104 9.11 30.31 -7.85
CA LYS A 104 7.87 30.33 -7.07
C LYS A 104 8.06 30.10 -5.58
N VAL A 105 8.92 29.15 -5.24
CA VAL A 105 9.15 28.77 -3.85
C VAL A 105 10.22 29.69 -3.23
N PRO A 106 10.02 30.16 -1.99
CA PRO A 106 11.06 30.87 -1.25
C PRO A 106 12.32 30.03 -1.14
N SER A 107 13.49 30.67 -1.08
CA SER A 107 14.77 29.95 -1.12
C SER A 107 14.93 29.05 0.13
N PRO A 108 14.99 27.71 0.01
CA PRO A 108 15.12 26.83 1.16
C PRO A 108 16.60 26.63 1.54
N ASP A 109 16.87 26.08 2.72
CA ASP A 109 18.20 25.56 3.09
C ASP A 109 18.43 24.18 2.48
N ILE A 110 17.36 23.39 2.34
CA ILE A 110 17.41 22.00 1.90
C ILE A 110 16.28 21.68 0.93
N PHE A 111 16.60 20.92 -0.11
CA PHE A 111 15.65 20.22 -0.96
C PHE A 111 15.67 18.73 -0.63
N ILE A 112 14.51 18.14 -0.35
CA ILE A 112 14.34 16.69 -0.19
C ILE A 112 13.49 16.21 -1.35
N VAL A 113 14.05 15.37 -2.23
CA VAL A 113 13.36 14.88 -3.42
C VAL A 113 12.95 13.41 -3.27
N GLN A 114 11.72 13.10 -3.63
CA GLN A 114 11.26 11.73 -3.82
C GLN A 114 11.85 11.14 -5.10
N ASN A 115 12.55 10.01 -5.01
CA ASN A 115 12.95 9.20 -6.16
C ASN A 115 12.29 7.82 -6.09
N PRO A 116 11.60 7.35 -7.15
CA PRO A 116 11.44 7.94 -8.50
C PRO A 116 10.27 8.94 -8.63
N PRO A 117 10.11 9.66 -9.78
CA PRO A 117 10.92 9.57 -11.01
C PRO A 117 12.23 10.34 -10.94
N SER A 118 13.28 9.79 -11.55
CA SER A 118 14.62 10.41 -11.56
C SER A 118 14.78 11.44 -12.66
N VAL A 119 14.28 11.13 -13.85
CA VAL A 119 14.22 12.04 -15.00
C VAL A 119 12.83 12.67 -15.07
N PRO A 120 12.70 14.00 -15.08
CA PRO A 120 13.75 15.03 -15.00
C PRO A 120 14.05 15.52 -13.57
N THR A 121 13.48 14.90 -12.53
CA THR A 121 13.44 15.45 -11.18
C THR A 121 14.83 15.70 -10.56
N LEU A 122 15.74 14.72 -10.61
CA LEU A 122 17.03 14.83 -9.92
C LEU A 122 17.89 15.95 -10.51
N VAL A 123 17.90 16.11 -11.84
CA VAL A 123 18.64 17.20 -12.49
C VAL A 123 18.02 18.57 -12.17
N ALA A 124 16.70 18.69 -12.20
CA ALA A 124 16.02 19.94 -11.89
C ALA A 124 16.30 20.38 -10.45
N VAL A 125 16.18 19.46 -9.49
CA VAL A 125 16.45 19.76 -8.07
C VAL A 125 17.94 20.05 -7.85
N LYS A 126 18.86 19.30 -8.46
CA LYS A 126 20.30 19.58 -8.32
C LYS A 126 20.67 20.96 -8.86
N TRP A 127 20.12 21.35 -9.99
CA TRP A 127 20.37 22.67 -10.57
C TRP A 127 19.76 23.77 -9.70
N ALA A 128 18.54 23.58 -9.20
CA ALA A 128 17.93 24.51 -8.25
C ALA A 128 18.75 24.63 -6.95
N SER A 129 19.26 23.51 -6.42
CA SER A 129 20.07 23.50 -5.20
C SER A 129 21.36 24.31 -5.38
N TRP A 130 22.01 24.21 -6.54
CA TRP A 130 23.19 25.01 -6.86
C TRP A 130 22.86 26.50 -6.97
N LEU A 131 21.79 26.86 -7.69
CA LEU A 131 21.36 28.26 -7.86
C LEU A 131 20.93 28.92 -6.55
N ARG A 132 20.40 28.14 -5.60
CA ARG A 132 19.89 28.63 -4.30
C ARG A 132 20.88 28.49 -3.15
N ASN A 133 22.05 27.87 -3.40
CA ASN A 133 23.01 27.47 -2.38
C ASN A 133 22.34 26.65 -1.25
N SER A 134 21.60 25.62 -1.66
CA SER A 134 20.83 24.73 -0.79
C SER A 134 21.35 23.30 -0.89
N SER A 135 21.21 22.53 0.18
CA SER A 135 21.53 21.10 0.17
C SER A 135 20.53 20.30 -0.66
N PHE A 136 21.02 19.29 -1.36
CA PHE A 136 20.26 18.37 -2.19
C PHE A 136 20.22 16.98 -1.56
N VAL A 137 19.05 16.57 -1.08
CA VAL A 137 18.83 15.27 -0.43
C VAL A 137 17.89 14.42 -1.28
N VAL A 138 18.29 13.17 -1.53
CA VAL A 138 17.47 12.20 -2.27
C VAL A 138 16.88 11.17 -1.33
N ASP A 139 15.57 10.99 -1.35
CA ASP A 139 14.88 9.91 -0.65
C ASP A 139 14.52 8.81 -1.65
N TRP A 140 15.24 7.69 -1.56
CA TRP A 140 15.18 6.54 -2.46
C TRP A 140 14.08 5.58 -2.01
N HIS A 141 13.00 5.50 -2.78
CA HIS A 141 11.86 4.60 -2.54
C HIS A 141 11.90 3.40 -3.46
N ASN A 142 12.36 3.61 -4.70
CA ASN A 142 12.61 2.58 -5.70
C ASN A 142 13.63 3.14 -6.70
N PHE A 143 13.95 2.36 -7.74
CA PHE A 143 14.75 2.82 -8.87
C PHE A 143 13.86 3.11 -10.08
N GLY A 144 13.98 4.31 -10.65
CA GLY A 144 13.24 4.68 -11.84
C GLY A 144 13.59 3.79 -13.05
N TYR A 145 14.85 3.34 -13.14
CA TYR A 145 15.25 2.43 -14.24
C TYR A 145 14.58 1.05 -14.14
N THR A 146 14.33 0.51 -12.95
CA THR A 146 13.66 -0.80 -12.80
C THR A 146 12.19 -0.70 -13.17
N LEU A 147 11.52 0.38 -12.75
CA LEU A 147 10.14 0.68 -13.16
C LEU A 147 10.03 0.87 -14.68
N LEU A 148 10.95 1.61 -15.30
CA LEU A 148 10.99 1.76 -16.76
C LEU A 148 11.22 0.41 -17.46
N GLY A 149 12.04 -0.45 -16.85
CA GLY A 149 12.33 -1.81 -17.33
C GLY A 149 11.10 -2.72 -17.39
N LEU A 150 10.06 -2.49 -16.56
CA LEU A 150 8.79 -3.21 -16.66
C LEU A 150 8.03 -2.88 -17.95
N SER A 151 8.18 -1.65 -18.47
CA SER A 151 7.47 -1.19 -19.67
C SER A 151 8.25 -1.42 -20.96
N LEU A 152 9.57 -1.18 -20.95
CA LEU A 152 10.43 -1.23 -22.14
C LEU A 152 11.31 -2.50 -22.23
N GLY A 153 11.29 -3.33 -21.21
CA GLY A 153 12.18 -4.49 -21.06
C GLY A 153 13.53 -4.11 -20.44
N ARG A 154 14.04 -4.98 -19.56
CA ARG A 154 15.28 -4.76 -18.79
C ARG A 154 16.53 -4.57 -19.66
N ASN A 155 16.55 -5.16 -20.86
CA ASN A 155 17.69 -5.11 -21.79
C ASN A 155 17.66 -3.90 -22.75
N SER A 156 16.69 -3.00 -22.59
CA SER A 156 16.58 -1.81 -23.44
C SER A 156 17.74 -0.83 -23.20
N HIS A 157 18.32 -0.28 -24.28
CA HIS A 157 19.32 0.79 -24.19
C HIS A 157 18.78 2.03 -23.46
N PHE A 158 17.48 2.31 -23.59
CA PHE A 158 16.83 3.42 -22.86
C PHE A 158 16.85 3.20 -21.34
N VAL A 159 16.65 1.96 -20.88
CA VAL A 159 16.71 1.61 -19.45
C VAL A 159 18.14 1.75 -18.93
N SER A 160 19.13 1.33 -19.73
CA SER A 160 20.55 1.50 -19.39
C SER A 160 20.95 2.97 -19.28
N LEU A 161 20.48 3.81 -20.21
CA LEU A 161 20.70 5.26 -20.17
C LEU A 161 20.01 5.89 -18.95
N TYR A 162 18.77 5.50 -18.64
CA TYR A 162 18.05 5.97 -17.46
C TYR A 162 18.80 5.59 -16.18
N LYS A 163 19.29 4.34 -16.08
CA LYS A 163 20.10 3.88 -14.94
C LYS A 163 21.37 4.71 -14.77
N TRP A 164 22.07 5.00 -15.86
CA TRP A 164 23.25 5.86 -15.83
C TRP A 164 22.90 7.27 -15.32
N PHE A 165 21.82 7.86 -15.83
CA PHE A 165 21.36 9.19 -15.42
C PHE A 165 20.99 9.22 -13.93
N GLU A 166 20.18 8.27 -13.50
CA GLU A 166 19.72 8.13 -12.11
C GLU A 166 20.92 7.98 -11.17
N LYS A 167 21.90 7.16 -11.54
CA LYS A 167 23.15 6.98 -10.78
C LYS A 167 24.02 8.23 -10.77
N HIS A 168 24.15 8.91 -11.92
CA HIS A 168 24.98 10.10 -12.03
C HIS A 168 24.46 11.22 -11.11
N TYR A 169 23.19 11.58 -11.23
CA TYR A 169 22.62 12.64 -10.39
C TYR A 169 22.40 12.21 -8.94
N GLY A 170 22.13 10.92 -8.69
CA GLY A 170 22.06 10.37 -7.34
C GLY A 170 23.36 10.57 -6.54
N LYS A 171 24.52 10.38 -7.18
CA LYS A 171 25.84 10.63 -6.57
C LYS A 171 26.11 12.09 -6.22
N MET A 172 25.37 13.03 -6.80
CA MET A 172 25.55 14.46 -6.56
C MET A 172 24.75 14.97 -5.35
N ALA A 173 24.02 14.08 -4.66
CA ALA A 173 23.29 14.37 -3.45
C ALA A 173 24.24 14.61 -2.27
N ASP A 174 23.93 15.63 -1.47
CA ASP A 174 24.66 15.94 -0.23
C ASP A 174 24.30 14.95 0.88
N ALA A 175 23.09 14.38 0.84
CA ALA A 175 22.67 13.25 1.67
C ALA A 175 21.68 12.34 0.92
N SER A 176 21.54 11.09 1.37
CA SER A 176 20.57 10.15 0.82
C SER A 176 19.84 9.40 1.92
N LEU A 177 18.54 9.21 1.76
CA LEU A 177 17.68 8.38 2.60
C LEU A 177 17.19 7.20 1.78
N CYS A 178 16.97 6.03 2.39
CA CYS A 178 16.40 4.89 1.68
C CYS A 178 15.46 4.06 2.55
N VAL A 179 14.54 3.35 1.91
CA VAL A 179 13.46 2.60 2.58
C VAL A 179 13.89 1.29 3.24
N THR A 180 15.05 0.72 2.86
CA THR A 180 15.52 -0.58 3.36
C THR A 180 17.04 -0.65 3.51
N ARG A 181 17.52 -1.59 4.32
CA ARG A 181 18.96 -1.96 4.39
C ARG A 181 19.42 -2.61 3.10
N ALA A 182 18.58 -3.41 2.44
CA ALA A 182 18.89 -3.98 1.14
C ALA A 182 19.20 -2.88 0.10
N MET A 183 18.37 -1.83 0.04
CA MET A 183 18.59 -0.68 -0.82
C MET A 183 19.82 0.13 -0.40
N GLN A 184 20.05 0.33 0.90
CA GLN A 184 21.27 0.97 1.40
C GLN A 184 22.52 0.24 0.90
N HIS A 185 22.53 -1.09 0.98
CA HIS A 185 23.66 -1.91 0.53
C HIS A 185 23.87 -1.80 -0.99
N GLU A 186 22.79 -1.84 -1.78
CA GLU A 186 22.85 -1.62 -3.23
C GLU A 186 23.43 -0.24 -3.57
N LEU A 187 22.94 0.81 -2.90
CA LEU A 187 23.41 2.18 -3.08
C LEU A 187 24.90 2.32 -2.71
N ALA A 188 25.33 1.73 -1.60
CA ALA A 188 26.72 1.78 -1.17
C ALA A 188 27.65 1.03 -2.12
N GLN A 189 27.37 -0.25 -2.40
CA GLN A 189 28.28 -1.13 -3.14
C GLN A 189 28.29 -0.83 -4.65
N ASN A 190 27.11 -0.65 -5.23
CA ASN A 190 26.99 -0.56 -6.69
C ASN A 190 26.87 0.89 -7.17
N TRP A 191 26.45 1.82 -6.31
CA TRP A 191 26.27 3.22 -6.67
C TRP A 191 27.29 4.14 -6.02
N GLY A 192 28.02 3.70 -4.99
CA GLY A 192 28.92 4.57 -4.24
C GLY A 192 28.19 5.71 -3.54
N ILE A 193 26.94 5.48 -3.13
CA ILE A 193 26.08 6.43 -2.42
C ILE A 193 25.90 5.91 -1.00
N ASN A 194 26.32 6.69 -0.01
CA ASN A 194 26.08 6.38 1.40
C ASN A 194 24.69 6.91 1.80
N ALA A 195 23.73 6.01 1.97
CA ALA A 195 22.36 6.35 2.35
C ALA A 195 22.06 5.96 3.81
N THR A 196 21.19 6.72 4.47
CA THR A 196 20.65 6.37 5.79
C THR A 196 19.32 5.66 5.61
N VAL A 197 19.17 4.49 6.25
CA VAL A 197 17.90 3.77 6.23
C VAL A 197 16.89 4.49 7.11
N LEU A 198 15.74 4.81 6.51
CA LEU A 198 14.57 5.30 7.22
C LEU A 198 13.38 4.45 6.76
N TYR A 199 12.97 3.52 7.62
CA TYR A 199 11.80 2.67 7.37
C TYR A 199 10.51 3.47 7.41
N ASP A 200 9.56 3.08 6.58
CA ASP A 200 8.21 3.60 6.66
C ASP A 200 7.50 3.10 7.92
N GLN A 201 6.58 3.92 8.43
CA GLN A 201 5.74 3.62 9.59
C GLN A 201 4.28 3.92 9.23
N PRO A 202 3.33 3.13 9.75
CA PRO A 202 1.93 3.43 9.54
C PRO A 202 1.57 4.69 10.35
N PRO A 203 0.78 5.61 9.78
CA PRO A 203 0.22 6.71 10.55
C PRO A 203 -0.80 6.21 11.58
N ASP A 204 -1.02 7.01 12.63
CA ASP A 204 -1.82 6.65 13.81
C ASP A 204 -3.29 6.27 13.52
N PHE A 205 -3.83 6.69 12.37
CA PHE A 205 -5.20 6.34 11.97
C PHE A 205 -5.32 4.88 11.48
N PHE A 206 -4.22 4.18 11.22
CA PHE A 206 -4.25 2.73 11.12
C PHE A 206 -4.15 2.16 12.53
N HIS A 207 -5.27 1.70 13.05
CA HIS A 207 -5.37 1.07 14.36
C HIS A 207 -6.34 -0.12 14.31
N PRO A 208 -6.26 -1.05 15.29
CA PRO A 208 -7.28 -2.07 15.45
C PRO A 208 -8.66 -1.44 15.64
N ALA A 209 -9.67 -1.89 14.87
CA ALA A 209 -11.00 -1.31 14.92
C ALA A 209 -11.77 -1.85 16.15
N SER A 210 -12.36 -0.95 16.92
CA SER A 210 -13.29 -1.29 18.00
C SER A 210 -14.54 -1.99 17.46
N LEU A 211 -15.25 -2.76 18.30
CA LEU A 211 -16.48 -3.45 17.87
C LEU A 211 -17.54 -2.49 17.33
N GLU A 212 -17.61 -1.28 17.87
CA GLU A 212 -18.51 -0.22 17.41
C GLU A 212 -18.14 0.28 16.01
N GLU A 213 -16.86 0.56 15.78
CA GLU A 213 -16.35 0.95 14.46
C GLU A 213 -16.58 -0.14 13.41
N ARG A 214 -16.31 -1.41 13.79
CA ARG A 214 -16.55 -2.58 12.95
C ARG A 214 -18.03 -2.67 12.57
N HIS A 215 -18.93 -2.56 13.54
CA HIS A 215 -20.37 -2.64 13.30
C HIS A 215 -20.84 -1.49 12.40
N LYS A 216 -20.46 -0.25 12.69
CA LYS A 216 -20.79 0.93 11.87
C LYS A 216 -20.29 0.78 10.44
N LEU A 217 -19.05 0.32 10.26
CA LEU A 217 -18.47 0.06 8.94
C LEU A 217 -19.31 -0.98 8.17
N PHE A 218 -19.58 -2.13 8.78
CA PHE A 218 -20.30 -3.20 8.10
C PHE A 218 -21.79 -2.89 7.87
N CYS A 219 -22.41 -2.03 8.68
CA CYS A 219 -23.71 -1.45 8.37
C CYS A 219 -23.67 -0.61 7.09
N ARG A 220 -22.64 0.25 6.92
CA ARG A 220 -22.45 1.04 5.69
C ARG A 220 -22.19 0.14 4.47
N LEU A 221 -21.33 -0.87 4.63
CA LEU A 221 -20.93 -1.77 3.54
C LEU A 221 -21.92 -2.91 3.27
N ASN A 222 -22.97 -3.07 4.07
CA ASN A 222 -23.86 -4.24 4.04
C ASN A 222 -24.42 -4.51 2.65
N LYS A 223 -24.85 -3.45 1.94
CA LYS A 223 -25.40 -3.58 0.59
C LYS A 223 -24.42 -4.20 -0.40
N GLU A 224 -23.16 -3.81 -0.35
CA GLU A 224 -22.11 -4.32 -1.23
C GLU A 224 -21.68 -5.73 -0.82
N LEU A 225 -21.61 -6.00 0.49
CA LEU A 225 -21.28 -7.32 1.03
C LEU A 225 -22.34 -8.37 0.70
N CYS A 226 -23.61 -8.00 0.66
CA CYS A 226 -24.69 -8.93 0.31
C CYS A 226 -24.75 -9.25 -1.19
N GLN A 227 -24.07 -8.47 -2.05
CA GLN A 227 -24.07 -8.66 -3.50
C GLN A 227 -22.91 -9.55 -3.95
N PRO A 228 -23.16 -10.82 -4.31
CA PRO A 228 -22.12 -11.69 -4.82
C PRO A 228 -21.63 -11.21 -6.19
N LEU A 229 -20.37 -11.49 -6.53
CA LEU A 229 -19.88 -11.28 -7.89
C LEU A 229 -20.53 -12.28 -8.86
N GLY A 230 -20.73 -13.52 -8.43
CA GLY A 230 -21.43 -14.58 -9.15
C GLY A 230 -22.93 -14.61 -8.87
N PHE A 231 -23.57 -15.76 -9.11
CA PHE A 231 -25.01 -15.93 -8.87
C PHE A 231 -25.35 -16.08 -7.37
N ARG A 232 -24.54 -16.87 -6.64
CA ARG A 232 -24.66 -17.15 -5.19
C ARG A 232 -23.28 -17.47 -4.64
N ASP A 233 -23.11 -17.33 -3.34
CA ASP A 233 -21.93 -17.80 -2.62
C ASP A 233 -22.26 -18.11 -1.15
N CYS A 234 -21.27 -18.62 -0.41
CA CYS A 234 -21.40 -19.03 0.98
C CYS A 234 -21.73 -17.90 1.97
N VAL A 235 -21.72 -16.65 1.54
CA VAL A 235 -22.02 -15.46 2.37
C VAL A 235 -23.39 -14.87 2.03
N SER A 236 -23.78 -14.91 0.76
CA SER A 236 -25.04 -14.33 0.26
C SER A 236 -26.26 -15.24 0.43
N ASN A 237 -26.09 -16.53 0.74
CA ASN A 237 -27.22 -17.44 0.93
C ASN A 237 -27.78 -17.33 2.36
N GLY A 238 -29.04 -16.89 2.46
CA GLY A 238 -29.72 -16.50 3.71
C GLY A 238 -30.17 -15.03 3.73
N THR A 239 -29.54 -14.17 2.92
CA THR A 239 -29.87 -12.73 2.84
C THR A 239 -31.11 -12.41 2.01
N SER A 240 -31.63 -13.33 1.19
CA SER A 240 -32.91 -13.13 0.48
C SER A 240 -34.14 -13.06 1.42
N LEU A 241 -33.98 -13.30 2.72
CA LEU A 241 -35.02 -13.07 3.75
C LEU A 241 -34.71 -11.88 4.67
N ILE A 242 -33.57 -11.20 4.53
CA ILE A 242 -33.21 -10.00 5.32
C ILE A 242 -33.63 -8.73 4.57
N GLY A 243 -34.80 -8.79 3.93
CA GLY A 243 -35.51 -7.60 3.45
C GLY A 243 -36.27 -6.88 4.57
N SER A 244 -36.30 -7.42 5.79
CA SER A 244 -37.22 -6.93 6.83
C SER A 244 -36.82 -7.21 8.29
N HIS A 245 -35.56 -7.52 8.60
CA HIS A 245 -35.09 -7.65 10.00
C HIS A 245 -33.94 -6.69 10.33
N GLY A 246 -34.30 -5.57 10.97
CA GLY A 246 -33.50 -4.79 11.92
C GLY A 246 -32.25 -4.06 11.40
N GLN A 247 -32.14 -2.75 11.67
CA GLN A 247 -30.91 -1.96 11.50
C GLN A 247 -29.73 -2.40 12.41
N ASN A 248 -29.87 -3.52 13.13
CA ASN A 248 -29.05 -3.90 14.27
C ASN A 248 -28.17 -5.15 13.99
N GLU A 249 -28.13 -5.67 12.77
CA GLU A 249 -27.39 -6.90 12.44
C GLU A 249 -26.56 -6.74 11.15
N THR A 250 -25.31 -7.21 11.20
CA THR A 250 -24.41 -7.28 10.04
C THR A 250 -23.94 -8.71 9.81
N LEU A 251 -23.17 -8.97 8.76
CA LEU A 251 -22.57 -10.28 8.52
C LEU A 251 -21.65 -10.75 9.68
N PHE A 252 -21.07 -9.81 10.43
CA PHE A 252 -20.04 -10.10 11.44
C PHE A 252 -20.49 -9.82 12.87
N THR A 253 -21.43 -8.90 13.09
CA THR A 253 -21.81 -8.39 14.42
C THR A 253 -23.32 -8.32 14.59
N ASN A 254 -23.76 -8.43 15.85
CA ASN A 254 -25.12 -8.19 16.31
C ASN A 254 -25.13 -7.09 17.35
N GLU A 255 -26.05 -6.15 17.24
CA GLU A 255 -26.34 -5.13 18.23
C GLU A 255 -27.61 -5.52 19.00
N VAL A 256 -27.48 -5.69 20.32
CA VAL A 256 -28.58 -6.05 21.22
C VAL A 256 -28.65 -5.01 22.34
N GLY A 257 -29.57 -4.05 22.21
CA GLY A 257 -29.60 -2.89 23.11
C GLY A 257 -28.38 -1.99 22.87
N PRO A 258 -27.62 -1.57 23.91
CA PRO A 258 -26.40 -0.78 23.75
C PRO A 258 -25.16 -1.61 23.42
N ASP A 259 -25.24 -2.95 23.47
CA ASP A 259 -24.08 -3.83 23.38
C ASP A 259 -23.94 -4.44 21.99
N ILE A 260 -22.69 -4.52 21.51
CA ILE A 260 -22.32 -5.11 20.22
C ILE A 260 -21.50 -6.37 20.44
N TYR A 261 -21.91 -7.47 19.80
CA TYR A 261 -21.27 -8.78 19.92
C TYR A 261 -20.85 -9.31 18.54
N LEU A 262 -19.73 -10.06 18.50
CA LEU A 262 -19.33 -10.81 17.30
C LEU A 262 -20.21 -12.06 17.15
N LYS A 263 -20.64 -12.34 15.92
CA LYS A 263 -21.37 -13.58 15.61
C LYS A 263 -20.43 -14.78 15.68
N ARG A 264 -20.90 -15.86 16.32
CA ARG A 264 -20.12 -17.11 16.52
C ARG A 264 -19.62 -17.74 15.21
N ASN A 265 -20.48 -17.81 14.18
CA ASN A 265 -20.18 -18.44 12.89
C ASN A 265 -20.00 -17.39 11.76
N ARG A 266 -19.52 -16.19 12.11
CA ARG A 266 -19.17 -15.18 11.08
C ARG A 266 -18.09 -15.74 10.16
N PRO A 267 -18.08 -15.37 8.87
CA PRO A 267 -16.94 -15.67 8.03
C PRO A 267 -15.68 -14.98 8.59
N ALA A 268 -14.53 -15.62 8.40
CA ALA A 268 -13.24 -14.97 8.57
C ALA A 268 -13.06 -13.97 7.44
N LEU A 269 -12.77 -12.72 7.80
CA LEU A 269 -12.55 -11.63 6.87
C LEU A 269 -11.09 -11.59 6.46
N VAL A 270 -10.82 -11.85 5.18
CA VAL A 270 -9.49 -11.76 4.61
C VAL A 270 -9.43 -10.56 3.67
N VAL A 271 -8.47 -9.65 3.87
CA VAL A 271 -8.35 -8.43 3.05
C VAL A 271 -7.10 -8.50 2.19
N SER A 272 -7.24 -8.19 0.90
CA SER A 272 -6.12 -8.03 -0.02
C SER A 272 -6.21 -6.69 -0.74
N SER A 273 -5.18 -5.85 -0.58
CA SER A 273 -5.07 -4.57 -1.27
C SER A 273 -4.24 -4.72 -2.54
N THR A 274 -4.79 -4.37 -3.70
CA THR A 274 -4.12 -4.60 -4.99
C THR A 274 -4.24 -3.41 -5.94
N SER A 275 -3.19 -3.20 -6.75
CA SER A 275 -3.23 -2.28 -7.88
C SER A 275 -3.84 -2.90 -9.14
N TRP A 276 -4.22 -4.18 -9.12
CA TRP A 276 -4.71 -4.94 -10.29
C TRP A 276 -3.79 -4.79 -11.52
N THR A 277 -2.49 -4.74 -11.28
CA THR A 277 -1.46 -4.64 -12.32
C THR A 277 -0.83 -6.01 -12.56
N PRO A 278 -0.28 -6.28 -13.77
CA PRO A 278 0.22 -7.61 -14.12
C PRO A 278 1.37 -8.14 -13.25
N ASP A 279 2.07 -7.25 -12.52
CA ASP A 279 3.12 -7.59 -11.56
C ASP A 279 2.60 -8.16 -10.23
N GLU A 280 1.31 -7.98 -9.93
CA GLU A 280 0.62 -8.63 -8.81
C GLU A 280 -0.20 -9.81 -9.35
N ASP A 281 0.39 -11.02 -9.35
CA ASP A 281 -0.30 -12.22 -9.85
C ASP A 281 -1.41 -12.68 -8.88
N PHE A 282 -2.59 -12.14 -9.12
CA PHE A 282 -3.79 -12.47 -8.37
C PHE A 282 -4.29 -13.91 -8.63
N GLY A 283 -3.75 -14.61 -9.64
CA GLY A 283 -3.97 -16.03 -9.84
C GLY A 283 -3.61 -16.85 -8.61
N ILE A 284 -2.53 -16.48 -7.91
CA ILE A 284 -2.06 -17.14 -6.69
C ILE A 284 -3.15 -17.16 -5.62
N LEU A 285 -3.84 -16.03 -5.39
CA LEU A 285 -4.91 -15.96 -4.40
C LEU A 285 -6.14 -16.80 -4.81
N LEU A 286 -6.54 -16.73 -6.07
CA LEU A 286 -7.70 -17.47 -6.56
C LEU A 286 -7.45 -19.00 -6.50
N GLU A 287 -6.25 -19.43 -6.87
CA GLU A 287 -5.86 -20.84 -6.75
C GLU A 287 -5.79 -21.26 -5.28
N ALA A 288 -5.23 -20.44 -4.40
CA ALA A 288 -5.19 -20.73 -2.96
C ALA A 288 -6.60 -20.88 -2.38
N ALA A 289 -7.55 -20.04 -2.78
CA ALA A 289 -8.94 -20.16 -2.38
C ALA A 289 -9.60 -21.47 -2.85
N VAL A 290 -9.34 -21.90 -4.09
CA VAL A 290 -9.80 -23.21 -4.60
C VAL A 290 -9.18 -24.36 -3.81
N MET A 291 -7.90 -24.26 -3.48
CA MET A 291 -7.18 -25.26 -2.70
C MET A 291 -7.69 -25.33 -1.26
N TYR A 292 -7.94 -24.19 -0.62
CA TYR A 292 -8.57 -24.12 0.70
C TYR A 292 -9.93 -24.85 0.71
N ASP A 293 -10.80 -24.51 -0.23
CA ASP A 293 -12.15 -25.09 -0.33
C ASP A 293 -12.11 -26.62 -0.44
N ARG A 294 -11.23 -27.14 -1.31
CA ARG A 294 -11.01 -28.58 -1.52
C ARG A 294 -10.35 -29.28 -0.34
N ARG A 295 -9.32 -28.68 0.25
CA ARG A 295 -8.60 -29.26 1.40
C ARG A 295 -9.54 -29.42 2.60
N VAL A 296 -10.33 -28.39 2.87
CA VAL A 296 -11.31 -28.44 3.96
C VAL A 296 -12.40 -29.48 3.67
N ALA A 297 -12.94 -29.54 2.44
CA ALA A 297 -13.92 -30.58 2.06
C ALA A 297 -13.35 -32.00 2.28
N ALA A 298 -12.10 -32.24 1.86
CA ALA A 298 -11.42 -33.51 2.06
C ALA A 298 -11.20 -33.85 3.55
N ILE A 299 -10.79 -32.88 4.38
CA ILE A 299 -10.62 -33.06 5.82
C ILE A 299 -11.93 -33.42 6.50
N LEU A 300 -13.04 -32.81 6.06
CA LEU A 300 -14.38 -33.06 6.60
C LEU A 300 -15.06 -34.31 6.02
N GLY A 301 -14.43 -34.98 5.04
CA GLY A 301 -14.98 -36.16 4.38
C GLY A 301 -16.23 -35.85 3.54
N GLU A 302 -16.34 -34.63 3.03
CA GLU A 302 -17.47 -34.20 2.20
C GLU A 302 -17.31 -34.73 0.78
N ASP A 303 -18.36 -35.36 0.26
CA ASP A 303 -18.47 -35.71 -1.15
C ASP A 303 -18.63 -34.43 -2.00
N ASP A 304 -17.90 -34.36 -3.11
CA ASP A 304 -18.03 -33.30 -4.11
C ASP A 304 -19.48 -33.18 -4.63
N SER A 305 -20.24 -34.28 -4.59
CA SER A 305 -21.66 -34.34 -4.99
C SER A 305 -22.65 -33.68 -4.02
N LEU A 306 -22.22 -33.34 -2.79
CA LEU A 306 -23.07 -32.67 -1.80
C LEU A 306 -23.49 -31.29 -2.30
N ASP A 307 -24.80 -31.04 -2.26
CA ASP A 307 -25.40 -29.75 -2.61
C ASP A 307 -24.84 -28.64 -1.70
N GLU A 308 -24.49 -27.50 -2.31
CA GLU A 308 -24.00 -26.31 -1.62
C GLU A 308 -24.99 -25.85 -0.54
N ASP A 309 -26.30 -25.98 -0.81
CA ASP A 309 -27.37 -25.58 0.11
C ASP A 309 -27.40 -26.45 1.39
N VAL A 310 -26.96 -27.72 1.32
CA VAL A 310 -26.87 -28.60 2.49
C VAL A 310 -25.71 -28.16 3.39
N VAL A 311 -24.53 -27.91 2.79
CA VAL A 311 -23.35 -27.43 3.52
C VAL A 311 -23.65 -26.09 4.19
N TRP A 312 -24.30 -25.17 3.50
CA TRP A 312 -24.65 -23.85 4.05
C TRP A 312 -25.71 -23.90 5.15
N LYS A 313 -26.64 -24.85 5.09
CA LYS A 313 -27.63 -25.07 6.14
C LYS A 313 -26.97 -25.61 7.41
N GLU A 314 -26.06 -26.57 7.30
CA GLU A 314 -25.32 -27.10 8.46
C GLU A 314 -24.45 -26.04 9.15
N ILE A 315 -23.85 -25.12 8.38
CA ILE A 315 -23.10 -23.96 8.90
C ILE A 315 -24.02 -22.99 9.66
N SER A 316 -25.26 -22.83 9.19
CA SER A 316 -26.26 -21.92 9.76
C SER A 316 -26.95 -22.48 11.01
N ASP A 317 -27.08 -23.81 11.13
CA ASP A 317 -27.73 -24.51 12.25
C ASP A 317 -26.89 -24.51 13.56
N GLY A 318 -25.83 -23.69 13.62
CA GLY A 318 -25.13 -23.37 14.87
C GLY A 318 -24.07 -24.39 15.33
N LYS A 319 -23.73 -25.38 14.51
CA LYS A 319 -22.52 -26.19 14.74
C LYS A 319 -21.28 -25.30 14.60
N GLN A 320 -20.35 -25.40 15.55
CA GLN A 320 -19.08 -24.68 15.46
C GLN A 320 -18.29 -25.22 14.27
N CYS A 321 -18.04 -24.37 13.27
CA CYS A 321 -17.24 -24.75 12.12
C CYS A 321 -15.77 -24.77 12.52
N LEU A 322 -15.14 -25.95 12.46
CA LEU A 322 -13.70 -26.10 12.70
C LEU A 322 -12.87 -25.28 11.70
N TYR A 323 -13.37 -25.13 10.48
CA TYR A 323 -12.77 -24.31 9.43
C TYR A 323 -13.76 -23.23 9.01
N PRO A 324 -13.43 -21.93 9.13
CA PRO A 324 -14.37 -20.86 8.87
C PRO A 324 -14.67 -20.73 7.38
N ARG A 325 -15.85 -20.19 7.06
CA ARG A 325 -16.07 -19.59 5.74
C ARG A 325 -15.12 -18.41 5.58
N LEU A 326 -14.56 -18.23 4.40
CA LEU A 326 -13.69 -17.09 4.09
C LEU A 326 -14.44 -16.07 3.26
N LEU A 327 -14.40 -14.82 3.69
CA LEU A 327 -14.83 -13.68 2.87
C LEU A 327 -13.59 -12.87 2.51
N PHE A 328 -13.17 -12.96 1.24
CA PHE A 328 -12.13 -12.11 0.69
C PHE A 328 -12.73 -10.77 0.28
N ILE A 329 -12.19 -9.68 0.84
CA ILE A 329 -12.43 -8.33 0.34
C ILE A 329 -11.18 -7.83 -0.36
N ILE A 330 -11.32 -7.60 -1.66
CA ILE A 330 -10.24 -7.18 -2.54
C ILE A 330 -10.46 -5.72 -2.90
N THR A 331 -9.56 -4.87 -2.42
CA THR A 331 -9.63 -3.41 -2.58
C THR A 331 -8.60 -2.92 -3.60
N GLY A 332 -8.93 -1.81 -4.26
CA GLY A 332 -8.06 -1.09 -5.18
C GLY A 332 -8.59 -1.04 -6.61
N LYS A 333 -7.78 -0.47 -7.50
CA LYS A 333 -8.16 -0.20 -8.90
C LYS A 333 -6.99 -0.42 -9.84
N GLY A 334 -7.26 -1.06 -10.97
CA GLY A 334 -6.33 -1.14 -12.08
C GLY A 334 -6.83 -2.02 -13.23
N PRO A 335 -5.98 -2.22 -14.25
CA PRO A 335 -6.40 -2.70 -15.57
C PRO A 335 -6.81 -4.18 -15.61
N GLU A 336 -6.36 -5.02 -14.67
CA GLU A 336 -6.70 -6.44 -14.66
C GLU A 336 -7.92 -6.78 -13.79
N LYS A 337 -8.58 -5.78 -13.18
CA LYS A 337 -9.71 -6.01 -12.26
C LYS A 337 -10.82 -6.83 -12.90
N GLU A 338 -11.31 -6.40 -14.07
CA GLU A 338 -12.42 -7.07 -14.76
C GLU A 338 -12.06 -8.50 -15.19
N LYS A 339 -10.81 -8.74 -15.56
CA LYS A 339 -10.28 -10.08 -15.90
C LYS A 339 -10.39 -11.03 -14.71
N TYR A 340 -10.00 -10.58 -13.51
CA TYR A 340 -10.08 -11.41 -12.31
C TYR A 340 -11.53 -11.56 -11.79
N GLU A 341 -12.35 -10.51 -11.86
CA GLU A 341 -13.77 -10.62 -11.56
C GLU A 341 -14.48 -11.66 -12.44
N ALA A 342 -14.14 -11.71 -13.74
CA ALA A 342 -14.66 -12.72 -14.65
C ALA A 342 -14.19 -14.15 -14.30
N LYS A 343 -12.99 -14.31 -13.74
CA LYS A 343 -12.51 -15.60 -13.22
C LYS A 343 -13.27 -15.99 -11.94
N ILE A 344 -13.39 -15.06 -10.99
CA ILE A 344 -14.11 -15.25 -9.71
C ILE A 344 -15.55 -15.71 -9.97
N LYS A 345 -16.25 -15.09 -10.93
CA LYS A 345 -17.63 -15.45 -11.32
C LYS A 345 -17.81 -16.91 -11.76
N ARG A 346 -16.74 -17.57 -12.19
CA ARG A 346 -16.76 -18.97 -12.67
C ARG A 346 -16.40 -19.96 -11.57
N LEU A 347 -15.88 -19.48 -10.44
CA LEU A 347 -15.55 -20.34 -9.30
C LEU A 347 -16.85 -20.75 -8.60
N LYS A 348 -16.95 -22.05 -8.27
CA LYS A 348 -18.02 -22.63 -7.47
C LYS A 348 -17.39 -23.14 -6.18
N LEU A 349 -17.33 -22.27 -5.17
CA LEU A 349 -16.67 -22.55 -3.90
C LEU A 349 -17.72 -22.63 -2.79
N LYS A 350 -17.64 -23.66 -1.96
CA LYS A 350 -18.63 -23.91 -0.90
C LYS A 350 -18.34 -23.06 0.34
N ARG A 351 -17.08 -22.66 0.55
CA ARG A 351 -16.60 -21.98 1.77
C ARG A 351 -15.97 -20.64 1.54
N VAL A 352 -15.77 -20.22 0.29
CA VAL A 352 -15.08 -18.97 -0.02
C VAL A 352 -15.97 -18.05 -0.83
N ALA A 353 -16.07 -16.80 -0.40
CA ALA A 353 -16.72 -15.72 -1.10
C ALA A 353 -15.73 -14.58 -1.40
N PHE A 354 -15.98 -13.83 -2.46
CA PHE A 354 -15.15 -12.70 -2.89
C PHE A 354 -15.99 -11.45 -3.08
N ARG A 355 -15.48 -10.31 -2.62
CA ARG A 355 -16.00 -8.97 -2.93
C ARG A 355 -14.88 -8.11 -3.46
N THR A 356 -15.15 -7.39 -4.53
CA THR A 356 -14.27 -6.33 -5.03
C THR A 356 -14.94 -5.00 -4.75
N MET A 357 -14.28 -4.11 -4.01
CA MET A 357 -14.87 -2.82 -3.66
C MET A 357 -13.85 -1.70 -3.66
N TRP A 358 -14.35 -0.49 -3.86
CA TRP A 358 -13.57 0.72 -3.67
C TRP A 358 -13.90 1.28 -2.30
N LEU A 359 -12.87 1.60 -1.51
CA LEU A 359 -13.04 2.15 -0.17
C LEU A 359 -12.57 3.60 -0.14
N SER A 360 -13.24 4.40 0.68
CA SER A 360 -12.77 5.74 1.02
C SER A 360 -11.47 5.65 1.84
N ALA A 361 -10.74 6.77 1.94
CA ALA A 361 -9.56 6.86 2.78
C ALA A 361 -9.88 6.64 4.28
N GLU A 362 -11.12 6.89 4.69
CA GLU A 362 -11.61 6.69 6.06
C GLU A 362 -12.04 5.24 6.32
N ASP A 363 -12.69 4.58 5.35
CA ASP A 363 -13.17 3.21 5.51
C ASP A 363 -12.07 2.16 5.35
N TYR A 364 -10.99 2.48 4.61
CA TYR A 364 -9.90 1.53 4.38
C TYR A 364 -9.17 1.11 5.67
N PRO A 365 -8.70 2.03 6.54
CA PRO A 365 -8.12 1.65 7.84
C PRO A 365 -9.09 0.86 8.70
N LEU A 366 -10.37 1.25 8.73
CA LEU A 366 -11.39 0.53 9.50
C LEU A 366 -11.57 -0.90 8.98
N LEU A 367 -11.55 -1.12 7.66
CA LEU A 367 -11.64 -2.46 7.09
C LEU A 367 -10.43 -3.32 7.50
N LEU A 368 -9.22 -2.77 7.41
CA LEU A 368 -8.01 -3.47 7.83
C LEU A 368 -8.07 -3.84 9.32
N GLY A 369 -8.42 -2.88 10.18
CA GLY A 369 -8.61 -3.10 11.62
C GLY A 369 -9.77 -4.02 11.98
N SER A 370 -10.66 -4.31 11.03
CA SER A 370 -11.80 -5.23 11.19
C SER A 370 -11.50 -6.67 10.73
N ALA A 371 -10.41 -6.87 9.98
CA ALA A 371 -10.08 -8.12 9.32
C ALA A 371 -9.39 -9.13 10.24
N ASP A 372 -9.40 -10.39 9.84
CA ASP A 372 -8.75 -11.50 10.56
C ASP A 372 -7.38 -11.86 10.00
N LEU A 373 -7.18 -11.59 8.71
CA LEU A 373 -5.93 -11.81 7.99
C LEU A 373 -5.78 -10.84 6.81
N GLY A 374 -4.58 -10.28 6.65
CA GLY A 374 -4.17 -9.55 5.44
C GLY A 374 -3.42 -10.46 4.48
N VAL A 375 -3.65 -10.31 3.17
CA VAL A 375 -2.84 -10.96 2.13
C VAL A 375 -2.21 -9.88 1.25
N CYS A 376 -0.89 -9.95 1.09
CA CYS A 376 -0.12 -9.05 0.24
C CYS A 376 0.57 -9.81 -0.88
N LEU A 377 0.11 -9.60 -2.11
CA LEU A 377 0.70 -10.18 -3.32
C LEU A 377 1.77 -9.29 -3.97
N HIS A 378 2.05 -8.14 -3.36
CA HIS A 378 2.96 -7.16 -3.93
C HIS A 378 4.39 -7.69 -3.95
N THR A 379 5.07 -7.51 -5.07
CA THR A 379 6.52 -7.72 -5.19
C THR A 379 7.19 -6.46 -5.68
N SER A 380 8.42 -6.23 -5.23
CA SER A 380 9.21 -5.07 -5.59
C SER A 380 9.83 -5.24 -7.00
N SER A 381 9.67 -4.22 -7.85
CA SER A 381 10.29 -4.20 -9.19
C SER A 381 11.82 -4.27 -9.16
N SER A 382 12.44 -3.72 -8.11
CA SER A 382 13.88 -3.74 -7.86
C SER A 382 14.31 -4.90 -6.95
N GLY A 383 13.36 -5.50 -6.23
CA GLY A 383 13.61 -6.41 -5.11
C GLY A 383 14.04 -5.71 -3.82
N LEU A 384 14.03 -4.38 -3.76
CA LEU A 384 14.72 -3.60 -2.71
C LEU A 384 13.81 -2.63 -1.93
N ASP A 385 12.53 -2.57 -2.24
CA ASP A 385 11.54 -1.79 -1.51
C ASP A 385 10.46 -2.65 -0.83
N LEU A 386 9.79 -2.08 0.16
CA LEU A 386 8.81 -2.75 1.01
C LEU A 386 7.38 -2.30 0.67
N PRO A 387 6.38 -3.21 0.71
CA PRO A 387 4.99 -2.86 0.45
C PRO A 387 4.42 -2.03 1.60
N MET A 388 4.09 -0.77 1.30
CA MET A 388 3.36 0.10 2.23
C MET A 388 2.05 -0.52 2.71
N LYS A 389 1.38 -1.31 1.87
CA LYS A 389 0.14 -2.02 2.24
C LYS A 389 0.33 -2.93 3.47
N VAL A 390 1.50 -3.57 3.62
CA VAL A 390 1.79 -4.42 4.79
C VAL A 390 2.07 -3.57 6.03
N VAL A 391 2.73 -2.42 5.85
CA VAL A 391 2.93 -1.43 6.92
C VAL A 391 1.57 -0.95 7.46
N ASP A 392 0.63 -0.60 6.56
CA ASP A 392 -0.74 -0.20 6.92
C ASP A 392 -1.48 -1.32 7.69
N MET A 393 -1.40 -2.56 7.20
CA MET A 393 -1.99 -3.73 7.87
C MET A 393 -1.42 -3.93 9.28
N PHE A 394 -0.10 -3.81 9.45
CA PHE A 394 0.53 -3.88 10.76
C PHE A 394 0.13 -2.74 11.69
N GLY A 395 -0.07 -1.52 11.18
CA GLY A 395 -0.64 -0.42 11.97
C GLY A 395 -2.00 -0.78 12.55
N CYS A 396 -2.83 -1.46 11.77
CA CYS A 396 -4.13 -1.97 12.20
C CYS A 396 -4.08 -3.21 13.12
N GLY A 397 -2.89 -3.71 13.49
CA GLY A 397 -2.74 -4.96 14.24
C GLY A 397 -3.17 -6.21 13.46
N LEU A 398 -3.28 -6.10 12.13
CA LEU A 398 -3.70 -7.20 11.26
C LEU A 398 -2.49 -8.09 10.92
N PRO A 399 -2.49 -9.40 11.27
CA PRO A 399 -1.46 -10.32 10.79
C PRO A 399 -1.52 -10.45 9.27
N VAL A 400 -0.35 -10.66 8.64
CA VAL A 400 -0.23 -10.65 7.17
C VAL A 400 0.47 -11.89 6.64
N CYS A 401 -0.11 -12.51 5.60
CA CYS A 401 0.59 -13.38 4.68
C CYS A 401 1.10 -12.54 3.49
N ALA A 402 2.42 -12.50 3.27
CA ALA A 402 3.02 -11.73 2.18
C ALA A 402 3.81 -12.62 1.23
N VAL A 403 3.80 -12.29 -0.07
CA VAL A 403 4.65 -12.97 -1.05
C VAL A 403 6.12 -12.78 -0.71
N SER A 404 6.88 -13.87 -0.75
CA SER A 404 8.31 -13.90 -0.47
C SER A 404 9.11 -13.27 -1.60
N TYR A 405 9.93 -12.27 -1.28
CA TYR A 405 10.93 -11.71 -2.19
C TYR A 405 12.12 -11.16 -1.40
N SER A 406 13.20 -10.73 -2.08
CA SER A 406 14.53 -10.53 -1.50
C SER A 406 14.60 -9.74 -0.18
N CYS A 407 13.93 -8.59 -0.07
CA CYS A 407 14.03 -7.74 1.12
C CYS A 407 12.80 -7.77 2.03
N ILE A 408 11.75 -8.54 1.72
CA ILE A 408 10.50 -8.56 2.50
C ILE A 408 10.71 -8.93 3.97
N LYS A 409 11.76 -9.71 4.26
CA LYS A 409 12.15 -10.13 5.62
C LYS A 409 12.54 -8.97 6.55
N GLU A 410 12.83 -7.80 6.00
CA GLU A 410 13.02 -6.59 6.80
C GLU A 410 11.71 -6.12 7.45
N LEU A 411 10.56 -6.36 6.81
CA LEU A 411 9.23 -6.00 7.29
C LEU A 411 8.50 -7.18 7.93
N VAL A 412 8.39 -8.31 7.21
CA VAL A 412 7.66 -9.50 7.64
C VAL A 412 8.63 -10.53 8.20
N ARG A 413 8.58 -10.74 9.50
CA ARG A 413 9.34 -11.73 10.25
C ARG A 413 8.41 -12.89 10.58
N VAL A 414 8.68 -14.03 9.94
CA VAL A 414 7.98 -15.30 10.14
C VAL A 414 7.90 -15.62 11.64
N ASP A 415 6.72 -16.07 12.08
CA ASP A 415 6.38 -16.39 13.47
C ASP A 415 6.46 -15.23 14.48
N LYS A 416 6.58 -13.98 14.01
CA LYS A 416 6.56 -12.79 14.87
C LYS A 416 5.44 -11.82 14.52
N ASN A 417 5.32 -11.44 13.25
CA ASN A 417 4.34 -10.46 12.81
C ASN A 417 3.60 -10.85 11.52
N GLY A 418 3.98 -11.94 10.87
CA GLY A 418 3.29 -12.45 9.69
C GLY A 418 3.99 -13.67 9.12
N ILE A 419 3.53 -14.13 7.97
CA ILE A 419 4.03 -15.31 7.27
C ILE A 419 4.43 -14.95 5.84
N LEU A 420 5.39 -15.67 5.29
CA LEU A 420 5.84 -15.54 3.91
C LEU A 420 5.44 -16.77 3.11
N PHE A 421 4.91 -16.55 1.91
CA PHE A 421 4.57 -17.62 0.98
C PHE A 421 5.14 -17.34 -0.42
N SER A 422 5.34 -18.39 -1.20
CA SER A 422 5.89 -18.32 -2.56
C SER A 422 4.98 -18.98 -3.59
N SER A 423 3.92 -19.66 -3.16
CA SER A 423 2.98 -20.39 -4.03
C SER A 423 1.54 -20.34 -3.52
N SER A 424 0.59 -20.66 -4.40
CA SER A 424 -0.83 -20.81 -4.05
C SER A 424 -1.07 -21.94 -3.06
N SER A 425 -0.27 -23.01 -3.13
CA SER A 425 -0.31 -24.12 -2.17
C SER A 425 0.06 -23.68 -0.76
N GLU A 426 1.19 -22.97 -0.60
CA GLU A 426 1.65 -22.47 0.70
C GLU A 426 0.63 -21.51 1.29
N LEU A 427 0.12 -20.55 0.51
CA LEU A 427 -0.93 -19.65 0.98
C LEU A 427 -2.18 -20.41 1.44
N ALA A 428 -2.59 -21.45 0.71
CA ALA A 428 -3.72 -22.28 1.11
C ALA A 428 -3.45 -23.08 2.39
N ASP A 429 -2.22 -23.53 2.63
CA ASP A 429 -1.86 -24.21 3.89
C ASP A 429 -1.97 -23.22 5.06
N GLU A 430 -1.50 -21.99 4.90
CA GLU A 430 -1.65 -20.94 5.91
C GLU A 430 -3.11 -20.60 6.18
N LEU A 431 -3.95 -20.50 5.13
CA LEU A 431 -5.39 -20.28 5.31
C LEU A 431 -6.07 -21.41 6.11
N VAL A 432 -5.64 -22.67 5.93
CA VAL A 432 -6.15 -23.81 6.70
C VAL A 432 -5.64 -23.77 8.14
N LEU A 433 -4.35 -23.49 8.35
CA LEU A 433 -3.72 -23.50 9.67
C LEU A 433 -4.15 -22.31 10.53
N ASP A 434 -3.95 -21.09 10.05
CA ASP A 434 -4.17 -19.87 10.83
C ASP A 434 -5.64 -19.57 11.10
N LEU A 435 -6.53 -19.91 10.16
CA LEU A 435 -7.96 -19.65 10.30
C LEU A 435 -8.73 -20.87 10.82
N GLY A 436 -8.24 -22.09 10.58
CA GLY A 436 -8.81 -23.31 11.14
C GLY A 436 -8.46 -23.52 12.63
N HIS A 437 -7.22 -23.26 13.06
CA HIS A 437 -6.83 -23.47 14.47
C HIS A 437 -7.22 -22.33 15.41
N LYS A 438 -7.51 -21.11 14.92
CA LYS A 438 -8.07 -20.03 15.74
C LYS A 438 -9.45 -20.37 16.32
N ALA A 439 -10.15 -21.38 15.81
CA ALA A 439 -11.37 -21.92 16.41
C ALA A 439 -11.13 -22.71 17.73
N LEU A 440 -9.86 -23.06 18.04
CA LEU A 440 -9.48 -23.81 19.25
C LEU A 440 -8.62 -23.02 20.25
N LEU A 441 -8.01 -21.90 19.87
CA LEU A 441 -7.20 -21.09 20.79
C LEU A 441 -7.45 -19.59 20.58
N VAL A 442 -8.17 -19.02 21.54
CA VAL A 442 -8.32 -17.58 21.73
C VAL A 442 -6.94 -16.96 21.97
N GLY A 443 -6.59 -15.98 21.13
CA GLY A 443 -5.59 -14.92 21.29
C GLY A 443 -4.36 -15.22 22.14
N HIS A 444 -3.21 -15.51 21.53
CA HIS A 444 -1.93 -15.37 22.24
C HIS A 444 -0.67 -15.04 21.41
N TYR A 445 -0.74 -14.83 20.08
CA TYR A 445 0.49 -14.73 19.28
C TYR A 445 0.80 -13.40 18.56
N TYR A 446 -0.02 -12.34 18.67
CA TYR A 446 0.21 -11.12 17.85
C TYR A 446 0.13 -9.78 18.59
N LEU A 447 0.37 -9.75 19.90
CA LEU A 447 0.43 -8.50 20.67
C LEU A 447 1.79 -8.31 21.33
N HIS A 448 2.87 -8.18 20.55
CA HIS A 448 4.10 -7.50 20.98
C HIS A 448 4.89 -7.02 19.75
N LEU A 449 4.47 -5.90 19.17
CA LEU A 449 5.40 -5.02 18.47
C LEU A 449 6.25 -4.33 19.55
N PRO A 450 7.59 -4.46 19.56
CA PRO A 450 8.42 -3.65 20.43
C PRO A 450 8.32 -2.20 19.96
N THR A 451 7.91 -1.31 20.88
CA THR A 451 8.03 0.14 20.78
C THR A 451 9.43 0.59 20.44
#